data_AF-A0A925ZZM7-F1
#
_entry.id   AF-A0A925ZZM7-F1
#
_cell.length_a   1.000
_cell.length_b   1.000
_cell.length_c   1.000
_cell.angle_alpha   90.00
_cell.angle_beta   90.00
_cell.angle_gamma   90.00
#
_symmetry.space_group_name_H-M   'P 1'
#
loop_
_entity.id
_entity.type
_entity.pdbx_description
1 polymer ?
#
loop_
_entity_poly.entity_id
_entity_poly.type
_entity_poly.pdbx_seq_one_letter_code
_entity_poly.pdbx_strand_id
1 'polypeptide(L)' 'YWQQQIFSGKDVPPASKHTDEDVINFVKSTPGGIGYVSASSAAAGVKVIAVK' A
#
# COMPACT_ATOMS: atom_id res chain seq x y z
N TYR A 1 -16.43 -4.68 -7.06
CA TYR A 1 -16.35 -3.50 -6.16
C TYR A 1 -15.69 -2.31 -6.85
N TRP A 2 -14.39 -2.36 -7.18
CA TRP A 2 -13.68 -1.25 -7.86
C TRP A 2 -14.22 -0.89 -9.24
N GLN A 3 -14.66 -1.87 -10.04
CA GLN A 3 -15.22 -1.60 -11.36
C GLN A 3 -16.43 -0.63 -11.31
N GLN A 4 -17.32 -0.76 -10.33
CA GLN A 4 -18.46 0.16 -10.12
C GLN A 4 -18.04 1.56 -9.65
N GLN A 5 -16.99 1.67 -8.81
CA GLN A 5 -16.50 2.96 -8.29
C GLN A 5 -15.76 3.78 -9.37
N ILE A 6 -14.99 3.11 -10.23
CA ILE A 6 -14.30 3.73 -11.38
C ILE A 6 -15.34 4.27 -12.37
N PHE A 7 -16.38 3.49 -12.70
CA PHE A 7 -17.46 3.93 -13.59
C PHE A 7 -18.30 5.06 -13.00
N SER A 8 -18.37 5.18 -11.67
CA SER A 8 -19.04 6.30 -10.99
C SER A 8 -18.18 7.57 -10.91
N GLY A 9 -16.92 7.53 -11.41
CA GLY A 9 -15.99 8.66 -11.41
C GLY A 9 -15.49 9.09 -10.03
N LYS A 10 -15.67 8.24 -9.00
CA LYS A 10 -15.41 8.61 -7.60
C LYS A 10 -13.98 8.36 -7.16
N ASP A 11 -13.38 7.25 -7.60
CA ASP A 11 -12.07 6.82 -7.12
C ASP A 11 -11.32 5.94 -8.12
N VAL A 12 -9.99 6.03 -8.07
CA VAL A 12 -9.05 5.16 -8.80
C VAL A 12 -8.53 4.12 -7.82
N PRO A 13 -8.45 2.83 -8.21
CA PRO A 13 -7.92 1.80 -7.32
C PRO A 13 -6.49 2.16 -6.87
N PRO A 14 -6.14 1.91 -5.60
CA PRO A 14 -4.79 2.12 -5.11
C PRO A 14 -3.76 1.38 -5.97
N ALA A 15 -2.59 1.97 -6.14
CA ALA A 15 -1.51 1.35 -6.90
C ALA A 15 -1.08 0.03 -6.23
N SER A 16 -1.47 -1.10 -6.80
CA SER A 16 -0.97 -2.41 -6.38
C SER A 16 0.49 -2.57 -6.79
N LYS A 17 1.37 -2.80 -5.82
CA LYS A 17 2.77 -3.16 -6.07
C LYS A 17 2.92 -4.68 -6.06
N HIS A 18 3.87 -5.19 -6.83
CA HIS A 18 4.05 -6.63 -7.03
C HIS A 18 4.76 -7.31 -5.86
N THR A 19 5.62 -6.59 -5.15
CA THR A 19 6.42 -7.14 -4.05
C THR A 19 6.30 -6.28 -2.80
N ASP A 20 6.52 -6.91 -1.65
CA ASP A 20 6.55 -6.22 -0.37
C ASP A 20 7.65 -5.12 -0.33
N GLU A 21 8.77 -5.36 -1.00
CA GLU A 21 9.88 -4.41 -1.09
C GLU A 21 9.49 -3.17 -1.90
N ASP A 22 8.73 -3.34 -2.99
CA ASP A 22 8.15 -2.23 -3.76
C ASP A 22 7.13 -1.44 -2.93
N VAL A 23 6.34 -2.11 -2.08
CA VAL A 23 5.41 -1.44 -1.16
C VAL A 23 6.20 -0.60 -0.15
N ILE A 24 7.26 -1.15 0.44
CA ILE A 24 8.11 -0.44 1.42
C ILE A 24 8.78 0.77 0.77
N ASN A 25 9.34 0.61 -0.43
CA ASN A 25 9.96 1.71 -1.18
C ASN A 25 8.95 2.81 -1.55
N PHE A 26 7.71 2.42 -1.89
CA PHE A 26 6.63 3.37 -2.14
C PHE A 26 6.26 4.16 -0.88
N VAL A 27 6.09 3.49 0.27
CA VAL A 27 5.77 4.15 1.55
C VAL A 27 6.91 5.07 2.00
N LYS A 28 8.18 4.69 1.75
CA LYS A 28 9.34 5.54 2.04
C LYS A 28 9.37 6.82 1.20
N SER A 29 9.04 6.70 -0.08
CA SER A 29 9.09 7.81 -1.04
C SER A 29 7.82 8.68 -1.04
N THR A 30 6.73 8.19 -0.45
CA THR A 30 5.42 8.86 -0.44
C THR A 30 5.00 9.20 1.00
N PRO A 31 5.17 10.44 1.45
CA PRO A 31 4.70 10.88 2.77
C PRO A 31 3.20 10.60 2.94
N GLY A 32 2.83 9.88 4.00
CA GLY A 32 1.44 9.49 4.26
C GLY A 32 0.95 8.27 3.49
N GLY A 33 1.79 7.64 2.68
CA GLY A 33 1.47 6.37 2.02
C GLY A 33 1.27 5.24 3.02
N ILE A 34 0.26 4.39 2.79
CA ILE A 34 -0.02 3.20 3.59
C ILE A 34 0.01 1.99 2.65
N GLY A 35 0.68 0.93 3.10
CA GLY A 35 0.79 -0.32 2.37
C GLY A 35 0.70 -1.52 3.31
N TYR A 36 0.34 -2.67 2.74
CA TYR A 36 0.29 -3.94 3.44
C TYR A 36 1.42 -4.83 2.90
N VAL A 37 2.12 -5.50 3.81
CA VAL A 37 3.22 -6.42 3.49
C VAL A 37 3.08 -7.68 4.34
N SER A 38 3.78 -8.74 3.96
CA SER A 38 3.87 -9.94 4.80
C SER A 38 4.54 -9.63 6.15
N ALA A 39 4.16 -10.38 7.19
CA ALA A 39 4.75 -10.21 8.53
C ALA A 39 6.27 -10.53 8.56
N SER A 40 6.75 -11.33 7.61
CA SER A 40 8.15 -11.69 7.42
C SER A 40 8.98 -10.64 6.70
N SER A 41 8.35 -9.63 6.08
CA SER A 41 9.08 -8.64 5.28
C SER A 41 9.84 -7.64 6.15
N ALA A 42 11.07 -7.36 5.75
CA ALA A 42 11.96 -6.44 6.46
C ALA A 42 11.48 -4.99 6.29
N ALA A 43 10.69 -4.50 7.25
CA ALA A 43 10.14 -3.15 7.24
C ALA A 43 11.14 -2.07 7.72
N ALA A 44 12.41 -2.18 7.33
CA ALA A 44 13.46 -1.25 7.75
C ALA A 44 13.20 0.15 7.18
N GLY A 45 13.10 1.17 8.05
CA GLY A 45 12.91 2.57 7.65
C GLY A 45 11.47 2.98 7.38
N VAL A 46 10.49 2.15 7.75
CA VAL A 46 9.06 2.52 7.78
C VAL A 46 8.45 2.20 9.15
N LYS A 47 7.37 2.89 9.51
CA LYS A 47 6.66 2.60 10.76
C LYS A 47 5.70 1.42 10.54
N VAL A 48 5.91 0.33 11.28
CA VAL A 48 5.02 -0.84 11.26
C VAL A 48 3.88 -0.63 12.25
N ILE A 49 2.65 -0.90 11.81
CA ILE A 49 1.46 -0.93 12.66
C ILE A 49 0.99 -2.38 12.74
N ALA A 50 1.07 -2.97 13.94
CA ALA A 50 0.53 -4.30 14.19
C ALA A 50 -1.00 -4.19 14.33
N VAL A 51 -1.72 -4.88 13.45
CA VAL A 51 -3.18 -5.03 13.55
C VAL A 51 -3.45 -6.26 14.42
N LYS A 52 -4.28 -6.10 15.45
CA LYS A 52 -4.60 -7.14 16.44
C LYS A 52 -6.06 -7.54 16.34
#